data_AF-A0A3A5VM95-F1
#
_entry.id   AF-A0A3A5VM95-F1
#
_cell.length_a   1.000
_cell.length_b   1.000
_cell.length_c   1.000
_cell.angle_alpha   90.00
_cell.angle_beta   90.00
_cell.angle_gamma   90.00
#
_symmetry.space_group_name_H-M   'P 1'
#
loop_
_entity.id
_entity.type
_entity.pdbx_description
1 polymer ?
#
loop_
_entity_poly.entity_id
_entity_poly.type
_entity_poly.pdbx_seq_one_letter_code
_entity_poly.pdbx_strand_id
1 'polypeptide(L)'
;MPDECELRPQPVGIEFEDLAPSGNLRISSELQTSVLSDLLLVHRGCQDILTLMKAQEGVHDYDDIQRLAADLTLARCPDIVRHIYPHEVVQALDSFDEEPWSDRHIARAIRLASDDQQCFEDLNRRFAVLQSIRRQFRAFIIDEFQDTNPAHFRLLARLWGHRNANFDEPKKPLGPWDPTICVVGDMKQSIYRFRQAEVTVMRRTVSAIKLANETELLDSRLDHLRKDGHGRDPRPVGAGGQTGSFIVGTEVKGSSIPSLPWEHVSFGFDDDESAFNVLGEEHKHRRSLGHVDLTSNHRTLPNLMDMMNGMFQDVFSPRHHLLPGDWHAEHQHLRAARDSKQQGQIEWLLPLQIDAQNPSLELDEYFDTFSALEASNHHLENELIAARLQALLSHRPTQVWNSKKDSYTEIPLNNTEVKPEDVLVLVHSRKHIPDLMTRLQSRGVPVMADRQGALLSQPIALPLLSCL
;
A
#
# COMPACT_ATOMS: atom_id res chain seq x y z
N MET A 1 -19.00 -48.08 -16.23
CA MET A 1 -20.22 -48.92 -16.20
C MET A 1 -20.47 -49.44 -17.60
N PRO A 2 -21.04 -50.64 -17.77
CA PRO A 2 -21.47 -51.16 -19.07
C PRO A 2 -22.44 -50.17 -19.75
N ASP A 3 -22.49 -50.17 -21.08
CA ASP A 3 -23.38 -49.29 -21.86
C ASP A 3 -24.87 -49.58 -21.60
N GLU A 4 -25.21 -50.80 -21.17
CA GLU A 4 -26.58 -51.27 -20.90
C GLU A 4 -27.03 -51.11 -19.44
N CYS A 5 -26.30 -50.37 -18.61
CA CYS A 5 -26.67 -50.21 -17.20
C CYS A 5 -27.82 -49.20 -17.03
N GLU A 6 -28.99 -49.64 -16.55
CA GLU A 6 -30.18 -48.81 -16.29
C GLU A 6 -29.94 -47.61 -15.35
N LEU A 7 -28.91 -47.70 -14.50
CA LEU A 7 -28.53 -46.63 -13.56
C LEU A 7 -27.59 -45.59 -14.20
N ARG A 8 -27.11 -45.80 -15.42
CA ARG A 8 -26.18 -44.90 -16.10
C ARG A 8 -26.94 -43.68 -16.64
N PRO A 9 -26.61 -42.46 -16.20
CA PRO A 9 -27.31 -41.27 -16.65
C PRO A 9 -26.98 -40.94 -18.11
N GLN A 10 -28.02 -40.72 -18.92
CA GLN A 10 -27.91 -40.36 -20.33
C GLN A 10 -27.62 -38.85 -20.47
N PRO A 11 -26.61 -38.46 -21.27
CA PRO A 11 -26.26 -37.05 -21.46
C PRO A 11 -27.28 -36.35 -22.35
N VAL A 12 -27.82 -35.23 -21.89
CA VAL A 12 -28.54 -34.26 -22.71
C VAL A 12 -27.51 -33.36 -23.38
N GLY A 13 -27.46 -33.42 -24.71
CA GLY A 13 -26.52 -32.70 -25.57
C GLY A 13 -27.05 -31.33 -26.01
N ILE A 14 -26.35 -30.72 -26.98
CA ILE A 14 -26.72 -29.42 -27.58
C ILE A 14 -27.83 -29.60 -28.64
N GLU A 15 -27.98 -30.79 -29.19
CA GLU A 15 -28.95 -31.09 -30.24
C GLU A 15 -30.37 -31.18 -29.67
N PHE A 16 -31.29 -30.45 -30.29
CA PHE A 16 -32.71 -30.52 -29.99
C PHE A 16 -33.36 -31.62 -30.82
N GLU A 17 -33.96 -32.60 -30.15
CA GLU A 17 -34.82 -33.61 -30.78
C GLU A 17 -36.30 -33.25 -30.52
N ASP A 18 -37.18 -33.61 -31.47
CA ASP A 18 -38.63 -33.40 -31.35
C ASP A 18 -39.29 -34.24 -30.24
N LEU A 19 -38.57 -35.27 -29.74
CA LEU A 19 -39.02 -36.15 -28.68
C LEU A 19 -38.32 -35.80 -27.37
N ALA A 20 -39.10 -35.74 -26.28
CA ALA A 20 -38.55 -35.47 -24.96
C ALA A 20 -37.62 -36.62 -24.51
N PRO A 21 -36.39 -36.34 -24.06
CA PRO A 21 -35.50 -37.36 -23.55
C PRO A 21 -36.11 -38.02 -22.31
N SER A 22 -35.95 -39.33 -22.18
CA SER A 22 -36.57 -40.14 -21.11
C SER A 22 -35.52 -40.94 -20.34
N GLY A 23 -35.78 -41.22 -19.06
CA GLY A 23 -34.86 -41.95 -18.18
C GLY A 23 -34.08 -41.06 -17.20
N ASN A 24 -32.97 -41.58 -16.69
CA ASN A 24 -32.09 -40.85 -15.76
C ASN A 24 -31.16 -39.93 -16.56
N LEU A 25 -31.37 -38.62 -16.51
CA LEU A 25 -30.70 -37.65 -17.37
C LEU A 25 -29.57 -36.91 -16.63
N ARG A 26 -28.51 -36.58 -17.35
CA ARG A 26 -27.48 -35.62 -16.91
C ARG A 26 -27.20 -34.60 -17.99
N ILE A 27 -26.82 -33.38 -17.59
CA ILE A 27 -26.35 -32.37 -18.55
C ILE A 27 -24.96 -32.80 -19.04
N SER A 28 -24.75 -32.82 -20.36
CA SER A 28 -23.42 -33.04 -20.94
C SER A 28 -22.47 -31.91 -20.58
N SER A 29 -21.16 -32.19 -20.56
CA SER A 29 -20.13 -31.15 -20.36
C SER A 29 -20.19 -30.07 -21.45
N GLU A 30 -20.56 -30.45 -22.66
CA GLU A 30 -20.72 -29.55 -23.80
C GLU A 30 -21.89 -28.58 -23.60
N LEU A 31 -23.08 -29.10 -23.24
CA LEU A 31 -24.24 -28.27 -22.93
C LEU A 31 -24.00 -27.39 -21.71
N GLN A 32 -23.34 -27.90 -20.65
CA GLN A 32 -22.94 -27.07 -19.51
C GLN A 32 -22.03 -25.91 -19.92
N THR A 33 -21.06 -26.17 -20.79
CA THR A 33 -20.13 -25.14 -21.28
C THR A 33 -20.87 -24.08 -22.13
N SER A 34 -21.78 -24.52 -22.99
CA SER A 34 -22.62 -23.60 -23.80
C SER A 34 -23.50 -22.73 -22.91
N VAL A 35 -24.21 -23.33 -21.94
CA VAL A 35 -25.09 -22.58 -21.02
C VAL A 35 -24.28 -21.59 -20.18
N LEU A 36 -23.10 -21.98 -19.69
CA LEU A 36 -22.21 -21.05 -18.99
C LEU A 36 -21.75 -19.91 -19.90
N SER A 37 -21.40 -20.19 -21.16
CA SER A 37 -21.05 -19.17 -22.15
C SER A 37 -22.20 -18.20 -22.40
N ASP A 38 -23.42 -18.71 -22.56
CA ASP A 38 -24.63 -17.90 -22.77
C ASP A 38 -24.95 -17.04 -21.54
N LEU A 39 -24.84 -17.60 -20.33
CA LEU A 39 -25.00 -16.85 -19.09
C LEU A 39 -23.97 -15.72 -18.96
N LEU A 40 -22.71 -15.97 -19.34
CA LEU A 40 -21.67 -14.93 -19.37
C LEU A 40 -21.99 -13.84 -20.41
N LEU A 41 -22.55 -14.21 -21.55
CA LEU A 41 -22.97 -13.27 -22.59
C LEU A 41 -24.14 -12.40 -22.12
N VAL A 42 -25.17 -13.01 -21.52
CA VAL A 42 -26.31 -12.28 -20.92
C VAL A 42 -25.83 -11.36 -19.79
N HIS A 43 -24.92 -11.85 -18.94
CA HIS A 43 -24.34 -11.04 -17.86
C HIS A 43 -23.61 -9.80 -18.40
N ARG A 44 -22.79 -9.96 -19.45
CA ARG A 44 -22.13 -8.83 -20.14
C ARG A 44 -23.16 -7.85 -20.71
N GLY A 45 -24.19 -8.33 -21.40
CA GLY A 45 -25.25 -7.47 -21.93
C GLY A 45 -25.99 -6.69 -20.83
N CYS A 46 -26.27 -7.30 -19.68
CA CYS A 46 -26.86 -6.60 -18.53
C CYS A 46 -25.91 -5.53 -17.96
N GLN A 47 -24.60 -5.80 -17.90
CA GLN A 47 -23.61 -4.82 -17.47
C GLN A 47 -23.57 -3.62 -18.42
N ASP A 48 -23.62 -3.85 -19.74
CA ASP A 48 -23.61 -2.78 -20.74
C ASP A 48 -24.86 -1.88 -20.61
N ILE A 49 -26.04 -2.47 -20.38
CA ILE A 49 -27.29 -1.73 -20.13
C ILE A 49 -27.16 -0.88 -18.86
N LEU A 50 -26.65 -1.44 -17.76
CA LEU A 50 -26.44 -0.71 -16.51
C LEU A 50 -25.47 0.46 -16.69
N THR A 51 -24.38 0.25 -17.42
CA THR A 51 -23.41 1.31 -17.74
C THR A 51 -24.05 2.43 -18.56
N LEU A 52 -24.92 2.11 -19.52
CA LEU A 52 -25.68 3.11 -20.29
C LEU A 52 -26.65 3.90 -19.40
N MET A 53 -27.38 3.24 -18.50
CA MET A 53 -28.29 3.89 -17.55
C MET A 53 -27.55 4.87 -16.64
N LYS A 54 -26.45 4.41 -16.03
CA LYS A 54 -25.59 5.24 -15.18
C LYS A 54 -25.06 6.48 -15.91
N ALA A 55 -24.63 6.30 -17.16
CA ALA A 55 -24.13 7.41 -17.98
C ALA A 55 -25.23 8.45 -18.27
N GLN A 56 -26.48 8.03 -18.48
CA GLN A 56 -27.61 8.95 -18.65
C GLN A 56 -27.96 9.71 -17.37
N GLU A 57 -27.83 9.07 -16.20
CA GLU A 57 -28.11 9.67 -14.90
C GLU A 57 -26.93 10.51 -14.33
N GLY A 58 -25.75 10.44 -14.96
CA GLY A 58 -24.53 11.11 -14.48
C GLY A 58 -23.98 10.51 -13.18
N VAL A 59 -24.36 9.26 -12.87
CA VAL A 59 -23.89 8.54 -11.67
C VAL A 59 -22.70 7.67 -12.06
N HIS A 60 -21.58 7.83 -11.36
CA HIS A 60 -20.39 7.01 -11.58
C HIS A 60 -19.93 6.40 -10.26
N ASP A 61 -19.68 5.09 -10.26
CA ASP A 61 -18.98 4.44 -9.16
C ASP A 61 -17.47 4.35 -9.43
N TYR A 62 -16.72 3.83 -8.47
CA TYR A 62 -15.26 3.70 -8.59
C TYR A 62 -14.84 2.78 -9.75
N ASP A 63 -15.62 1.73 -10.01
CA ASP A 63 -15.32 0.78 -11.09
C ASP A 63 -15.52 1.44 -12.46
N ASP A 64 -16.56 2.28 -12.60
CA ASP A 64 -16.82 3.05 -13.82
C ASP A 64 -15.64 4.01 -14.11
N ILE A 65 -15.14 4.73 -13.09
CA ILE A 65 -13.99 5.63 -13.22
C ILE A 65 -12.73 4.85 -13.65
N GLN A 66 -12.51 3.67 -13.06
CA GLN A 66 -11.37 2.83 -13.41
C GLN A 66 -11.43 2.35 -14.87
N ARG A 67 -12.62 1.97 -15.37
CA ARG A 67 -12.82 1.57 -16.77
C ARG A 67 -12.59 2.75 -17.72
N LEU A 68 -13.14 3.92 -17.41
CA LEU A 68 -12.94 5.12 -18.23
C LEU A 68 -11.45 5.53 -18.29
N ALA A 69 -10.73 5.40 -17.18
CA ALA A 69 -9.29 5.61 -17.15
C ALA A 69 -8.55 4.57 -18.00
N ALA A 70 -8.97 3.30 -17.98
CA ALA A 70 -8.40 2.23 -18.82
C ALA A 70 -8.59 2.52 -20.31
N ASP A 71 -9.78 2.99 -20.70
CA ASP A 71 -10.11 3.36 -22.08
C ASP A 71 -9.29 4.57 -22.54
N LEU A 72 -9.18 5.60 -21.70
CA LEU A 72 -8.40 6.81 -21.98
C LEU A 72 -6.90 6.51 -22.14
N THR A 73 -6.39 5.58 -21.32
CA THR A 73 -4.97 5.20 -21.31
C THR A 73 -4.62 4.06 -22.26
N LEU A 74 -5.61 3.58 -23.03
CA LEU A 74 -5.49 2.42 -23.93
C LEU A 74 -4.87 1.21 -23.22
N ALA A 75 -5.25 0.98 -21.96
CA ALA A 75 -4.89 -0.22 -21.21
C ALA A 75 -5.71 -1.45 -21.66
N ARG A 76 -6.78 -1.20 -22.41
CA ARG A 76 -7.69 -2.17 -23.05
C ARG A 76 -8.28 -1.54 -24.31
N CYS A 77 -8.99 -2.32 -25.12
CA CYS A 77 -9.83 -1.74 -26.17
C CYS A 77 -10.96 -0.90 -25.54
N PRO A 78 -11.12 0.39 -25.93
CA PRO A 78 -12.17 1.24 -25.38
C PRO A 78 -13.57 0.73 -25.70
N ASP A 79 -14.47 0.78 -24.73
CA ASP A 79 -15.78 0.12 -24.83
C ASP A 79 -16.64 0.71 -25.95
N ILE A 80 -16.55 2.03 -26.15
CA ILE A 80 -17.30 2.74 -27.20
C ILE A 80 -16.97 2.29 -28.63
N VAL A 81 -15.79 1.71 -28.88
CA VAL A 81 -15.37 1.24 -30.21
C VAL A 81 -15.20 -0.27 -30.30
N ARG A 82 -15.39 -0.99 -29.20
CA ARG A 82 -15.16 -2.44 -29.11
C ARG A 82 -15.96 -3.26 -30.13
N HIS A 83 -17.18 -2.82 -30.45
CA HIS A 83 -18.04 -3.48 -31.45
C HIS A 83 -17.84 -2.96 -32.88
N ILE A 84 -17.06 -1.88 -33.04
CA ILE A 84 -16.81 -1.22 -34.32
C ILE A 84 -15.48 -1.71 -34.90
N TYR A 85 -14.46 -1.86 -34.05
CA TYR A 85 -13.13 -2.27 -34.47
C TYR A 85 -13.09 -3.74 -34.92
N PRO A 86 -12.21 -4.09 -35.88
CA PRO A 86 -11.96 -5.48 -36.24
C PRO A 86 -11.54 -6.30 -35.01
N HIS A 87 -12.03 -7.53 -34.92
CA HIS A 87 -11.79 -8.41 -33.77
C HIS A 87 -10.30 -8.59 -33.45
N GLU A 88 -9.44 -8.67 -34.47
CA GLU A 88 -7.99 -8.80 -34.30
C GLU A 88 -7.35 -7.56 -33.65
N VAL A 89 -7.87 -6.37 -33.95
CA VAL A 89 -7.44 -5.10 -33.34
C VAL A 89 -7.87 -5.05 -31.88
N VAL A 90 -9.12 -5.44 -31.58
CA VAL A 90 -9.63 -5.52 -30.20
C VAL A 90 -8.79 -6.48 -29.37
N GLN A 91 -8.52 -7.68 -29.89
CA GLN A 91 -7.66 -8.66 -29.23
C GLN A 91 -6.24 -8.13 -29.00
N ALA A 92 -5.67 -7.41 -29.97
CA ALA A 92 -4.35 -6.81 -29.81
C ALA A 92 -4.34 -5.73 -28.72
N LEU A 93 -5.39 -4.90 -28.61
CA LEU A 93 -5.51 -3.88 -27.56
C LEU A 93 -5.76 -4.49 -26.17
N ASP A 94 -6.46 -5.62 -26.10
CA ASP A 94 -6.69 -6.33 -24.84
C ASP A 94 -5.50 -7.24 -24.45
N SER A 95 -4.58 -7.54 -25.37
CA SER A 95 -3.35 -8.30 -25.09
C SER A 95 -2.29 -7.44 -24.39
N PHE A 96 -2.52 -7.19 -23.11
CA PHE A 96 -1.67 -6.37 -22.25
C PHE A 96 -0.61 -7.22 -21.53
N ASP A 97 0.67 -6.84 -21.67
CA ASP A 97 1.82 -7.57 -21.11
C ASP A 97 2.11 -7.16 -19.65
N GLU A 98 3.11 -7.81 -19.03
CA GLU A 98 3.62 -7.49 -17.67
C GLU A 98 4.36 -6.13 -17.58
N GLU A 99 4.61 -5.47 -18.71
CA GLU A 99 5.24 -4.14 -18.81
C GLU A 99 4.20 -3.05 -19.10
N PRO A 100 3.49 -2.52 -18.08
CA PRO A 100 2.34 -1.68 -18.32
C PRO A 100 2.65 -0.36 -19.04
N TRP A 101 3.87 0.16 -18.95
CA TRP A 101 4.28 1.38 -19.68
C TRP A 101 4.49 1.17 -21.19
N SER A 102 4.61 -0.07 -21.64
CA SER A 102 4.95 -0.44 -23.01
C SER A 102 3.80 -0.15 -23.99
N ASP A 103 4.11 0.34 -25.19
CA ASP A 103 3.12 0.60 -26.25
C ASP A 103 3.08 -0.51 -27.31
N ARG A 104 3.67 -1.69 -27.03
CA ARG A 104 3.79 -2.79 -28.00
C ARG A 104 2.45 -3.30 -28.49
N HIS A 105 1.46 -3.41 -27.60
CA HIS A 105 0.11 -3.84 -27.92
C HIS A 105 -0.62 -2.82 -28.81
N ILE A 106 -0.46 -1.52 -28.53
CA ILE A 106 -0.99 -0.43 -29.37
C ILE A 106 -0.32 -0.44 -30.75
N ALA A 107 1.00 -0.56 -30.82
CA ALA A 107 1.73 -0.61 -32.08
C ALA A 107 1.36 -1.84 -32.92
N ARG A 108 1.02 -2.97 -32.27
CA ARG A 108 0.46 -4.15 -32.94
C ARG A 108 -0.95 -3.86 -33.45
N ALA A 109 -1.82 -3.29 -32.62
CA ALA A 109 -3.18 -2.94 -32.99
C ALA A 109 -3.24 -1.96 -34.18
N ILE A 110 -2.39 -0.93 -34.19
CA ILE A 110 -2.28 0.03 -35.30
C ILE A 110 -1.87 -0.68 -36.60
N ARG A 111 -0.94 -1.63 -36.55
CA ARG A 111 -0.54 -2.41 -37.74
C ARG A 111 -1.69 -3.27 -38.27
N LEU A 112 -2.48 -3.89 -37.39
CA LEU A 112 -3.64 -4.69 -37.78
C LEU A 112 -4.80 -3.84 -38.29
N ALA A 113 -4.91 -2.59 -37.84
CA ALA A 113 -5.92 -1.64 -38.30
C ALA A 113 -5.64 -1.09 -39.72
N SER A 114 -4.49 -1.39 -40.34
CA SER A 114 -4.08 -0.78 -41.62
C SER A 114 -5.08 -0.98 -42.78
N ASP A 115 -5.86 -2.06 -42.75
CA ASP A 115 -6.85 -2.36 -43.78
C ASP A 115 -8.20 -1.64 -43.56
N ASP A 116 -8.42 -1.09 -42.35
CA ASP A 116 -9.61 -0.31 -41.98
C ASP A 116 -9.19 1.13 -41.66
N GLN A 117 -9.36 2.02 -42.65
CA GLN A 117 -8.98 3.43 -42.53
C GLN A 117 -9.64 4.15 -41.34
N GLN A 118 -10.90 3.84 -41.03
CA GLN A 118 -11.61 4.49 -39.93
C GLN A 118 -11.05 4.04 -38.57
N CYS A 119 -10.83 2.74 -38.41
CA CYS A 119 -10.19 2.18 -37.22
C CYS A 119 -8.77 2.73 -37.03
N PHE A 120 -7.99 2.76 -38.11
CA PHE A 120 -6.62 3.29 -38.12
C PHE A 120 -6.56 4.75 -37.68
N GLU A 121 -7.40 5.62 -38.26
CA GLU A 121 -7.43 7.05 -37.93
C GLU A 121 -7.87 7.30 -36.48
N ASP A 122 -8.93 6.63 -36.02
CA ASP A 122 -9.44 6.79 -34.65
C ASP A 122 -8.42 6.28 -33.61
N LEU A 123 -7.81 5.11 -33.83
CA LEU A 123 -6.82 4.56 -32.92
C LEU A 123 -5.57 5.45 -32.84
N ASN A 124 -5.08 5.96 -33.97
CA ASN A 124 -3.97 6.92 -33.98
C ASN A 124 -4.32 8.22 -33.23
N ARG A 125 -5.54 8.73 -33.39
CA ARG A 125 -6.01 9.90 -32.64
C ARG A 125 -6.03 9.64 -31.14
N ARG A 126 -6.56 8.49 -30.70
CA ARG A 126 -6.58 8.10 -29.28
C ARG A 126 -5.18 7.94 -28.70
N PHE A 127 -4.27 7.32 -29.47
CA PHE A 127 -2.88 7.19 -29.06
C PHE A 127 -2.19 8.55 -28.95
N ALA A 128 -2.43 9.48 -29.87
CA ALA A 128 -1.94 10.85 -29.78
C ALA A 128 -2.47 11.59 -28.55
N VAL A 129 -3.73 11.36 -28.15
CA VAL A 129 -4.29 11.89 -26.90
C VAL A 129 -3.54 11.35 -25.69
N LEU A 130 -3.29 10.04 -25.62
CA LEU A 130 -2.49 9.43 -24.54
C LEU A 130 -1.08 10.04 -24.47
N GLN A 131 -0.40 10.18 -25.62
CA GLN A 131 0.91 10.81 -25.71
C GLN A 131 0.91 12.28 -25.27
N SER A 132 -0.20 13.00 -25.51
CA SER A 132 -0.40 14.37 -25.03
C SER A 132 -0.60 14.43 -23.52
N ILE A 133 -1.36 13.49 -22.94
CA ILE A 133 -1.55 13.39 -21.48
C ILE A 133 -0.21 13.09 -20.80
N ARG A 134 0.56 12.11 -21.30
CA ARG A 134 1.90 11.75 -20.80
C ARG A 134 2.82 12.97 -20.70
N ARG A 135 2.74 13.88 -21.68
CA ARG A 135 3.55 15.10 -21.73
C ARG A 135 3.32 16.05 -20.54
N GLN A 136 2.15 16.00 -19.91
CA GLN A 136 1.82 16.83 -18.75
C GLN A 136 2.63 16.43 -17.50
N PHE A 137 3.11 15.18 -17.45
CA PHE A 137 3.83 14.63 -16.31
C PHE A 137 5.32 14.50 -16.63
N ARG A 138 6.15 15.23 -15.89
CA ARG A 138 7.62 15.15 -16.02
C ARG A 138 8.23 14.12 -15.09
N ALA A 139 7.58 13.88 -13.96
CA ALA A 139 8.02 12.94 -12.95
C ALA A 139 6.81 12.37 -12.19
N PHE A 140 6.96 11.15 -11.70
CA PHE A 140 6.06 10.50 -10.76
C PHE A 140 6.85 10.19 -9.50
N ILE A 141 6.39 10.71 -8.37
CA ILE A 141 6.92 10.40 -7.04
C ILE A 141 5.77 9.76 -6.27
N ILE A 142 5.91 8.46 -5.99
CA ILE A 142 4.83 7.66 -5.39
C ILE A 142 5.30 7.18 -4.03
N ASP A 143 4.62 7.65 -2.99
CA ASP A 143 4.84 7.23 -1.61
C ASP A 143 3.97 6.02 -1.25
N GLU A 144 4.32 5.31 -0.18
CA GLU A 144 3.62 4.10 0.30
C GLU A 144 3.41 3.04 -0.80
N PHE A 145 4.39 2.87 -1.69
CA PHE A 145 4.25 2.05 -2.89
C PHE A 145 3.97 0.56 -2.58
N GLN A 146 4.36 0.08 -1.40
CA GLN A 146 4.10 -1.30 -0.96
C GLN A 146 2.61 -1.65 -0.85
N ASP A 147 1.73 -0.64 -0.74
CA ASP A 147 0.29 -0.83 -0.61
C ASP A 147 -0.45 -0.64 -1.94
N THR A 148 0.28 -0.62 -3.05
CA THR A 148 -0.28 -0.46 -4.40
C THR A 148 -1.03 -1.71 -4.85
N ASN A 149 -2.24 -1.50 -5.38
CA ASN A 149 -3.00 -2.54 -6.08
C ASN A 149 -2.47 -2.72 -7.52
N PRO A 150 -2.21 -3.96 -8.00
CA PRO A 150 -1.74 -4.21 -9.37
C PRO A 150 -2.59 -3.55 -10.47
N ALA A 151 -3.91 -3.51 -10.32
CA ALA A 151 -4.81 -2.92 -11.31
C ALA A 151 -4.65 -1.39 -11.38
N HIS A 152 -4.52 -0.72 -10.24
CA HIS A 152 -4.25 0.73 -10.20
C HIS A 152 -2.87 1.05 -10.74
N PHE A 153 -1.86 0.23 -10.40
CA PHE A 153 -0.51 0.38 -10.92
C PHE A 153 -0.48 0.29 -12.45
N ARG A 154 -1.17 -0.69 -13.03
CA ARG A 154 -1.24 -0.86 -14.49
C ARG A 154 -1.76 0.40 -15.19
N LEU A 155 -2.80 1.02 -14.66
CA LEU A 155 -3.36 2.26 -15.21
C LEU A 155 -2.40 3.43 -15.06
N LEU A 156 -1.81 3.60 -13.88
CA LEU A 156 -0.85 4.67 -13.62
C LEU A 156 0.38 4.55 -14.52
N ALA A 157 0.92 3.35 -14.66
CA ALA A 157 2.13 3.09 -15.44
C ALA A 157 1.92 3.26 -16.95
N ARG A 158 0.68 3.23 -17.47
CA ARG A 158 0.39 3.66 -18.86
C ARG A 158 0.86 5.09 -19.13
N LEU A 159 0.88 5.94 -18.11
CA LEU A 159 1.30 7.33 -18.22
C LEU A 159 2.83 7.50 -18.26
N TRP A 160 3.60 6.43 -18.11
CA TRP A 160 5.06 6.50 -18.15
C TRP A 160 5.61 6.38 -19.57
N GLY A 161 4.91 5.69 -20.48
CA GLY A 161 5.39 5.47 -21.85
C GLY A 161 5.71 6.76 -22.62
N HIS A 162 6.23 6.61 -23.84
CA HIS A 162 6.74 7.75 -24.61
C HIS A 162 5.68 8.83 -24.87
N ARG A 163 6.08 10.09 -24.74
CA ARG A 163 5.26 11.29 -24.99
C ARG A 163 5.38 11.73 -26.44
N ASN A 164 4.47 12.63 -26.85
CA ASN A 164 4.57 13.27 -28.16
C ASN A 164 5.78 14.22 -28.17
N ALA A 165 6.70 13.99 -29.11
CA ALA A 165 7.91 14.79 -29.28
C ALA A 165 7.67 15.91 -30.30
N ASN A 166 7.99 17.14 -29.92
CA ASN A 166 8.00 18.25 -30.87
C ASN A 166 9.27 18.21 -31.73
N PHE A 167 9.23 18.83 -32.91
CA PHE A 167 10.36 18.82 -33.85
C PHE A 167 11.67 19.38 -33.25
N ASP A 168 11.57 20.36 -32.36
CA ASP A 168 12.73 21.01 -31.72
C ASP A 168 13.21 20.32 -30.44
N GLU A 169 12.61 19.18 -30.05
CA GLU A 169 12.98 18.48 -28.83
C GLU A 169 14.16 17.53 -29.02
N PRO A 170 15.00 17.36 -27.99
CA PRO A 170 16.06 16.37 -28.04
C PRO A 170 15.45 14.97 -28.20
N LYS A 171 16.15 14.10 -28.92
CA LYS A 171 15.77 12.69 -29.06
C LYS A 171 15.58 12.08 -27.67
N LYS A 172 14.54 11.26 -27.51
CA LYS A 172 14.24 10.53 -26.27
C LYS A 172 15.45 9.72 -25.75
N PRO A 173 15.58 9.54 -24.43
CA PRO A 173 16.60 8.66 -23.84
C PRO A 173 16.37 7.21 -24.27
N LEU A 174 17.37 6.34 -24.05
CA LEU A 174 17.27 4.91 -24.38
C LEU A 174 16.30 4.13 -23.49
N GLY A 175 15.90 4.69 -22.34
CA GLY A 175 15.00 4.07 -21.39
C GLY A 175 13.60 3.74 -21.95
N PRO A 176 12.85 2.84 -21.27
CA PRO A 176 11.53 2.40 -21.71
C PRO A 176 10.41 3.43 -21.52
N TRP A 177 10.68 4.54 -20.82
CA TRP A 177 9.73 5.60 -20.51
C TRP A 177 10.41 6.96 -20.51
N ASP A 178 9.61 8.03 -20.56
CA ASP A 178 10.11 9.41 -20.64
C ASP A 178 10.13 10.19 -19.30
N PRO A 179 9.16 10.03 -18.37
CA PRO A 179 9.17 10.75 -17.10
C PRO A 179 10.15 10.12 -16.09
N THR A 180 10.61 10.92 -15.14
CA THR A 180 11.39 10.40 -13.99
C THR A 180 10.46 9.64 -13.03
N ILE A 181 10.77 8.39 -12.72
CA ILE A 181 9.99 7.57 -11.79
C ILE A 181 10.75 7.43 -10.47
N CYS A 182 10.10 7.81 -9.38
CA CYS A 182 10.60 7.62 -8.02
C CYS A 182 9.50 6.93 -7.21
N VAL A 183 9.83 5.76 -6.66
CA VAL A 183 8.94 5.02 -5.77
C VAL A 183 9.58 4.97 -4.39
N VAL A 184 8.78 5.26 -3.38
CA VAL A 184 9.17 5.24 -1.96
C VAL A 184 8.21 4.30 -1.25
N GLY A 185 8.74 3.47 -0.36
CA GLY A 185 7.94 2.54 0.40
C GLY A 185 8.78 1.59 1.25
N ASP A 186 8.10 0.84 2.10
CA ASP A 186 8.73 -0.17 2.96
C ASP A 186 7.91 -1.45 2.93
N MET A 187 8.48 -2.52 2.37
CA MET A 187 7.86 -3.84 2.33
C MET A 187 7.44 -4.34 3.73
N LYS A 188 8.18 -3.96 4.78
CA LYS A 188 7.88 -4.35 6.18
C LYS A 188 6.59 -3.73 6.70
N GLN A 189 6.09 -2.68 6.05
CA GLN A 189 4.89 -1.93 6.44
C GLN A 189 3.66 -2.24 5.56
N SER A 190 3.77 -3.18 4.62
CA SER A 190 2.62 -3.58 3.80
C SER A 190 1.60 -4.38 4.62
N ILE A 191 0.51 -3.72 4.97
CA ILE A 191 -0.57 -4.30 5.80
C ILE A 191 -1.94 -4.30 5.09
N TYR A 192 -2.03 -3.81 3.86
CA TYR A 192 -3.29 -3.65 3.13
C TYR A 192 -3.63 -4.78 2.16
N ARG A 193 -3.11 -6.01 2.38
CA ARG A 193 -3.41 -7.17 1.53
C ARG A 193 -4.92 -7.46 1.39
N PHE A 194 -5.71 -7.17 2.42
CA PHE A 194 -7.18 -7.31 2.38
C PHE A 194 -7.86 -6.37 1.37
N ARG A 195 -7.17 -5.33 0.91
CA ARG A 195 -7.57 -4.43 -0.19
C ARG A 195 -6.89 -4.80 -1.52
N GLN A 196 -6.40 -6.03 -1.63
CA GLN A 196 -5.69 -6.54 -2.82
C GLN A 196 -4.37 -5.81 -3.12
N ALA A 197 -3.73 -5.19 -2.11
CA ALA A 197 -2.35 -4.74 -2.24
C ALA A 197 -1.43 -5.95 -2.42
N GLU A 198 -0.46 -5.84 -3.33
CA GLU A 198 0.47 -6.93 -3.63
C GLU A 198 1.91 -6.43 -3.61
N VAL A 199 2.66 -6.92 -2.62
CA VAL A 199 4.06 -6.55 -2.38
C VAL A 199 4.98 -6.87 -3.56
N THR A 200 4.65 -7.87 -4.36
CA THR A 200 5.43 -8.26 -5.55
C THR A 200 5.46 -7.12 -6.60
N VAL A 201 4.43 -6.27 -6.65
CA VAL A 201 4.37 -5.10 -7.54
C VAL A 201 5.51 -4.14 -7.24
N MET A 202 5.81 -3.92 -5.96
CA MET A 202 6.96 -3.12 -5.53
C MET A 202 8.28 -3.73 -6.03
N ARG A 203 8.49 -5.04 -5.82
CA ARG A 203 9.72 -5.72 -6.27
C ARG A 203 9.92 -5.66 -7.78
N ARG A 204 8.86 -5.92 -8.56
CA ARG A 204 8.88 -5.84 -10.03
C ARG A 204 9.17 -4.42 -10.51
N THR A 205 8.52 -3.43 -9.91
CA THR A 205 8.70 -2.01 -10.28
C THR A 205 10.13 -1.53 -9.97
N VAL A 206 10.66 -1.85 -8.78
CA VAL A 206 12.06 -1.55 -8.43
C VAL A 206 13.03 -2.20 -9.41
N SER A 207 12.77 -3.45 -9.82
CA SER A 207 13.60 -4.15 -10.80
C SER A 207 13.54 -3.49 -12.19
N ALA A 208 12.35 -3.08 -12.63
CA ALA A 208 12.16 -2.35 -13.88
C ALA A 208 12.89 -0.99 -13.87
N ILE A 209 12.81 -0.25 -12.76
CA ILE A 209 13.51 1.04 -12.62
C ILE A 209 15.03 0.85 -12.68
N LYS A 210 15.56 -0.18 -12.01
CA LYS A 210 16.99 -0.51 -12.09
C LYS A 210 17.44 -0.81 -13.53
N LEU A 211 16.66 -1.62 -14.26
CA LEU A 211 16.93 -1.96 -15.65
C LEU A 211 16.85 -0.74 -16.58
N ALA A 212 15.86 0.14 -16.35
CA ALA A 212 15.74 1.40 -17.09
C ALA A 212 16.96 2.30 -16.86
N ASN A 213 17.39 2.46 -15.60
CA ASN A 213 18.59 3.23 -15.26
C ASN A 213 19.85 2.63 -15.88
N GLU A 214 20.01 1.30 -15.86
CA GLU A 214 21.11 0.60 -16.54
C GLU A 214 21.12 0.85 -18.05
N THR A 215 19.95 0.82 -18.69
CA THR A 215 19.81 1.10 -20.12
C THR A 215 20.16 2.56 -20.44
N GLU A 216 19.71 3.49 -19.61
CA GLU A 216 20.04 4.90 -19.77
C GLU A 216 21.53 5.18 -19.53
N LEU A 217 22.21 4.43 -18.64
CA LEU A 217 23.66 4.56 -18.42
C LEU A 217 24.48 4.37 -19.71
N LEU A 218 23.97 3.61 -20.68
CA LEU A 218 24.62 3.42 -21.99
C LEU A 218 24.46 4.63 -22.93
N ASP A 219 23.62 5.60 -22.58
CA ASP A 219 23.38 6.80 -23.37
C ASP A 219 24.42 7.89 -23.12
N SER A 220 25.44 7.94 -23.99
CA SER A 220 26.53 8.94 -23.94
C SER A 220 26.06 10.40 -23.94
N ARG A 221 24.84 10.70 -24.41
CA ARG A 221 24.30 12.08 -24.41
C ARG A 221 24.08 12.59 -22.98
N LEU A 222 23.91 11.71 -22.01
CA LEU A 222 23.65 12.02 -20.61
C LEU A 222 24.94 12.12 -19.77
N ASP A 223 26.12 11.90 -20.35
CA ASP A 223 27.39 11.87 -19.62
C ASP A 223 27.72 13.18 -18.90
N HIS A 224 27.27 14.31 -19.47
CA HIS A 224 27.44 15.64 -18.85
C HIS A 224 26.67 15.81 -17.52
N LEU A 225 25.71 14.94 -17.22
CA LEU A 225 24.94 14.93 -15.97
C LEU A 225 25.49 13.94 -14.95
N ARG A 226 26.55 13.20 -15.30
CA ARG A 226 27.06 12.07 -14.52
C ARG A 226 28.45 12.36 -14.00
N LYS A 227 28.75 11.76 -12.85
CA LYS A 227 30.09 11.69 -12.28
C LYS A 227 30.30 10.30 -11.72
N ASP A 228 31.44 9.70 -12.01
CA ASP A 228 31.75 8.34 -11.58
C ASP A 228 31.65 8.20 -10.05
N GLY A 229 31.01 7.13 -9.59
CA GLY A 229 30.76 6.87 -8.16
C GLY A 229 29.80 7.84 -7.46
N HIS A 230 29.12 8.75 -8.18
CA HIS A 230 28.22 9.73 -7.59
C HIS A 230 26.84 9.77 -8.28
N GLY A 231 25.81 10.01 -7.48
CA GLY A 231 24.46 10.36 -7.94
C GLY A 231 24.28 11.86 -7.99
N ARG A 232 23.30 12.34 -8.77
CA ARG A 232 22.93 13.75 -8.80
C ARG A 232 21.94 14.07 -7.68
N ASP A 233 22.30 14.99 -6.79
CA ASP A 233 21.39 15.57 -5.82
C ASP A 233 20.63 16.75 -6.47
N PRO A 234 19.31 16.64 -6.66
CA PRO A 234 18.53 17.69 -7.29
C PRO A 234 18.33 18.93 -6.39
N ARG A 235 18.75 18.90 -5.12
CA ARG A 235 18.61 20.05 -4.22
C ARG A 235 19.58 21.15 -4.66
N PRO A 236 19.13 22.41 -4.74
CA PRO A 236 20.02 23.54 -4.98
C PRO A 236 21.08 23.63 -3.87
N VAL A 237 22.30 23.97 -4.25
CA VAL A 237 23.39 24.17 -3.27
C VAL A 237 23.02 25.32 -2.34
N GLY A 238 22.95 25.03 -1.03
CA GLY A 238 22.47 25.93 0.02
C GLY A 238 21.02 25.71 0.48
N ALA A 239 20.28 24.78 -0.13
CA ALA A 239 18.86 24.53 0.18
C ALA A 239 18.58 23.27 1.04
N GLY A 240 19.60 22.57 1.57
CA GLY A 240 19.33 21.40 2.39
C GLY A 240 20.55 20.64 2.90
N GLY A 241 20.98 20.98 4.11
CA GLY A 241 21.80 20.15 5.00
C GLY A 241 21.30 20.33 6.43
N GLN A 242 21.95 19.78 7.46
CA GLN A 242 21.51 19.89 8.88
C GLN A 242 21.35 21.35 9.39
N THR A 243 21.74 22.36 8.60
CA THR A 243 21.57 23.80 8.81
C THR A 243 20.64 24.49 7.81
N GLY A 244 20.07 23.76 6.85
CA GLY A 244 19.15 24.25 5.81
C GLY A 244 17.73 24.36 6.34
N SER A 245 17.54 25.17 7.38
CA SER A 245 16.23 25.78 7.63
C SER A 245 15.79 26.50 6.36
N PHE A 246 14.49 26.51 6.09
CA PHE A 246 13.88 27.55 5.26
C PHE A 246 14.58 28.88 5.54
N ILE A 247 15.21 29.48 4.54
CA ILE A 247 15.89 30.77 4.71
C ILE A 247 14.79 31.79 5.05
N VAL A 248 14.54 32.00 6.34
CA VAL A 248 13.78 33.14 6.83
C VAL A 248 14.64 34.35 6.49
N GLY A 249 14.09 35.29 5.71
CA GLY A 249 14.80 36.39 5.05
C GLY A 249 15.48 37.42 5.96
N THR A 250 15.80 37.08 7.21
CA THR A 250 16.40 37.95 8.21
C THR A 250 17.86 37.64 8.53
N GLU A 251 18.43 36.51 8.10
CA GLU A 251 19.84 36.18 8.34
C GLU A 251 20.66 36.05 7.04
N VAL A 252 21.05 37.19 6.47
CA VAL A 252 22.09 37.23 5.43
C VAL A 252 23.44 37.34 6.13
N LYS A 253 24.08 36.19 6.43
CA LYS A 253 25.53 36.17 6.72
C LYS A 253 26.30 36.03 5.40
N GLY A 254 27.26 36.93 5.21
CA GLY A 254 27.94 37.26 3.95
C GLY A 254 28.90 36.24 3.35
N SER A 255 28.45 35.01 3.13
CA SER A 255 29.08 34.12 2.15
C SER A 255 28.04 33.76 1.10
N SER A 256 28.16 34.33 -0.09
CA SER A 256 27.37 33.94 -1.25
C SER A 256 27.70 32.49 -1.59
N ILE A 257 26.97 31.54 -1.01
CA ILE A 257 26.98 30.15 -1.44
C ILE A 257 26.55 30.20 -2.92
N PRO A 258 27.39 29.78 -3.87
CA PRO A 258 27.00 29.77 -5.28
C PRO A 258 25.80 28.82 -5.41
N SER A 259 24.67 29.35 -5.86
CA SER A 259 23.47 28.57 -6.12
C SER A 259 23.71 27.73 -7.38
N LEU A 260 24.30 26.55 -7.21
CA LEU A 260 24.29 25.55 -8.27
C LEU A 260 22.92 24.86 -8.29
N PRO A 261 22.38 24.53 -9.48
CA PRO A 261 21.08 23.91 -9.61
C PRO A 261 21.01 22.50 -9.01
N TRP A 262 22.16 21.85 -8.83
CA TRP A 262 22.30 20.50 -8.27
C TRP A 262 23.76 20.25 -7.83
N GLU A 263 23.97 19.21 -7.02
CA GLU A 263 25.28 18.72 -6.56
C GLU A 263 25.44 17.21 -6.85
N HIS A 264 26.62 16.65 -6.62
CA HIS A 264 26.88 15.21 -6.70
C HIS A 264 27.04 14.61 -5.30
N VAL A 265 26.32 13.54 -5.00
CA VAL A 265 26.41 12.79 -3.74
C VAL A 265 27.05 11.43 -4.01
N SER A 266 28.05 11.07 -3.22
CA SER A 266 28.76 9.80 -3.35
C SER A 266 27.84 8.60 -3.08
N PHE A 267 27.96 7.55 -3.89
CA PHE A 267 27.29 6.27 -3.61
C PHE A 267 27.88 5.53 -2.42
N GLY A 268 29.07 5.93 -1.95
CA GLY A 268 29.84 5.20 -0.96
C GLY A 268 29.40 5.37 0.50
N PHE A 269 28.50 6.30 0.80
CA PHE A 269 28.14 6.67 2.18
C PHE A 269 26.63 6.77 2.37
N ASP A 270 26.09 6.28 3.48
CA ASP A 270 24.64 6.30 3.73
C ASP A 270 24.11 7.71 4.03
N ASP A 271 24.62 8.37 5.08
CA ASP A 271 24.17 9.70 5.56
C ASP A 271 25.31 10.71 5.76
N ASP A 272 26.44 10.26 6.33
CA ASP A 272 27.63 11.09 6.57
C ASP A 272 28.84 10.49 5.85
N GLU A 273 29.65 11.34 5.21
CA GLU A 273 30.96 11.01 4.60
C GLU A 273 32.03 10.70 5.67
N SER A 274 31.69 9.94 6.69
CA SER A 274 32.64 9.43 7.68
C SER A 274 33.20 8.09 7.23
N ALA A 275 34.50 7.87 7.44
CA ALA A 275 35.19 6.64 7.07
C ALA A 275 34.61 5.36 7.70
N PHE A 276 33.75 5.49 8.73
CA PHE A 276 33.10 4.38 9.41
C PHE A 276 31.77 3.93 8.76
N ASN A 277 31.24 4.70 7.80
CA ASN A 277 29.96 4.42 7.14
C ASN A 277 30.13 3.99 5.67
N VAL A 278 31.30 3.48 5.29
CA VAL A 278 31.55 3.05 3.90
C VAL A 278 30.69 1.82 3.57
N LEU A 279 29.88 1.96 2.53
CA LEU A 279 28.98 0.91 2.07
C LEU A 279 29.74 -0.22 1.34
N GLY A 280 29.21 -1.43 1.44
CA GLY A 280 29.69 -2.57 0.66
C GLY A 280 29.43 -2.41 -0.84
N GLU A 281 30.17 -3.15 -1.67
CA GLU A 281 30.09 -3.04 -3.13
C GLU A 281 28.69 -3.33 -3.69
N GLU A 282 27.94 -4.26 -3.09
CA GLU A 282 26.55 -4.55 -3.49
C GLU A 282 25.63 -3.35 -3.26
N HIS A 283 25.77 -2.64 -2.13
CA HIS A 283 25.00 -1.45 -1.81
C HIS A 283 25.35 -0.29 -2.74
N LYS A 284 26.64 -0.09 -3.03
CA LYS A 284 27.09 0.91 -4.01
C LYS A 284 26.51 0.62 -5.39
N HIS A 285 26.51 -0.64 -5.80
CA HIS A 285 25.91 -1.04 -7.08
C HIS A 285 24.40 -0.76 -7.10
N ARG A 286 23.65 -1.13 -6.06
CA ARG A 286 22.22 -0.81 -5.95
C ARG A 286 21.97 0.71 -6.04
N ARG A 287 22.77 1.52 -5.35
CA ARG A 287 22.69 3.00 -5.40
C ARG A 287 23.01 3.56 -6.78
N SER A 288 23.97 2.99 -7.49
CA SER A 288 24.29 3.38 -8.88
C SER A 288 23.13 3.17 -9.84
N LEU A 289 22.25 2.20 -9.53
CA LEU A 289 21.01 1.92 -10.25
C LEU A 289 19.79 2.68 -9.69
N GLY A 290 19.99 3.67 -8.81
CA GLY A 290 18.93 4.49 -8.23
C GLY A 290 18.15 3.83 -7.08
N HIS A 291 18.61 2.70 -6.54
CA HIS A 291 18.00 2.04 -5.38
C HIS A 291 18.72 2.49 -4.10
N VAL A 292 18.02 3.23 -3.25
CA VAL A 292 18.55 3.81 -2.01
C VAL A 292 17.83 3.19 -0.82
N ASP A 293 18.58 2.52 0.05
CA ASP A 293 18.07 2.07 1.35
C ASP A 293 18.29 3.17 2.38
N LEU A 294 17.25 3.52 3.14
CA LEU A 294 17.36 4.40 4.29
C LEU A 294 17.57 3.55 5.55
N THR A 295 18.74 3.65 6.17
CA THR A 295 19.15 2.82 7.31
C THR A 295 19.12 3.56 8.64
N SER A 296 19.16 4.89 8.64
CA SER A 296 19.14 5.70 9.86
C SER A 296 17.73 6.07 10.33
N ASN A 297 17.44 5.79 11.60
CA ASN A 297 16.20 6.15 12.27
C ASN A 297 16.41 7.34 13.21
N HIS A 298 15.76 8.47 12.90
CA HIS A 298 15.78 9.68 13.71
C HIS A 298 14.55 9.85 14.61
N ARG A 299 13.56 8.94 14.53
CA ARG A 299 12.28 9.05 15.23
C ARG A 299 12.29 8.37 16.59
N THR A 300 12.92 7.20 16.69
CA THR A 300 12.91 6.33 17.87
C THR A 300 14.13 6.58 18.76
N LEU A 301 13.98 6.40 20.08
CA LEU A 301 15.11 6.48 21.01
C LEU A 301 16.12 5.35 20.76
N PRO A 302 17.43 5.58 20.95
CA PRO A 302 18.45 4.60 20.56
C PRO A 302 18.27 3.20 21.16
N ASN A 303 18.05 3.13 22.47
CA ASN A 303 17.90 1.85 23.17
C ASN A 303 16.64 1.06 22.74
N LEU A 304 15.56 1.77 22.40
CA LEU A 304 14.36 1.14 21.86
C LEU A 304 14.60 0.63 20.44
N MET A 305 15.36 1.37 19.63
CA MET A 305 15.69 0.95 18.26
C MET A 305 16.52 -0.35 18.25
N ASP A 306 17.53 -0.44 19.12
CA ASP A 306 18.34 -1.67 19.24
C ASP A 306 17.49 -2.87 19.68
N MET A 307 16.58 -2.67 20.63
CA MET A 307 15.64 -3.70 21.09
C MET A 307 14.68 -4.13 19.97
N MET A 308 14.12 -3.17 19.23
CA MET A 308 13.22 -3.43 18.11
C MET A 308 13.95 -4.16 16.97
N ASN A 309 15.21 -3.83 16.66
CA ASN A 309 16.02 -4.56 15.69
C ASN A 309 16.10 -6.05 16.04
N GLY A 310 16.38 -6.37 17.31
CA GLY A 310 16.41 -7.76 17.79
C GLY A 310 15.06 -8.46 17.68
N MET A 311 13.97 -7.77 18.05
CA MET A 311 12.61 -8.32 17.94
C MET A 311 12.22 -8.61 16.49
N PHE A 312 12.47 -7.67 15.56
CA PHE A 312 12.08 -7.82 14.16
C PHE A 312 12.94 -8.80 13.39
N GLN A 313 14.20 -9.01 13.80
CA GLN A 313 15.03 -10.09 13.26
C GLN A 313 14.35 -11.46 13.45
N ASP A 314 13.71 -11.66 14.60
CA ASP A 314 12.98 -12.90 14.87
C ASP A 314 11.61 -12.95 14.17
N VAL A 315 10.86 -11.84 14.18
CA VAL A 315 9.52 -11.77 13.56
C VAL A 315 9.57 -12.02 12.05
N PHE A 316 10.55 -11.44 11.35
CA PHE A 316 10.74 -11.64 9.90
C PHE A 316 11.67 -12.83 9.58
N SER A 317 11.92 -13.71 10.54
CA SER A 317 12.75 -14.88 10.31
C SER A 317 12.05 -15.86 9.34
N PRO A 318 12.77 -16.44 8.37
CA PRO A 318 12.22 -17.45 7.46
C PRO A 318 11.59 -18.66 8.15
N ARG A 319 11.89 -18.89 9.44
CA ARG A 319 11.27 -19.94 10.27
C ARG A 319 9.75 -19.81 10.39
N HIS A 320 9.21 -18.60 10.21
CA HIS A 320 7.78 -18.30 10.27
C HIS A 320 7.10 -18.29 8.88
N HIS A 321 7.85 -18.56 7.80
CA HIS A 321 7.29 -18.60 6.45
C HIS A 321 6.44 -19.86 6.26
N LEU A 322 5.11 -19.73 6.39
CA LEU A 322 4.17 -20.83 6.19
C LEU A 322 4.07 -21.30 4.74
N LEU A 323 4.34 -20.40 3.78
CA LEU A 323 4.25 -20.67 2.34
C LEU A 323 5.53 -20.19 1.64
N PRO A 324 6.06 -20.92 0.65
CA PRO A 324 7.16 -20.44 -0.16
C PRO A 324 6.70 -19.25 -1.01
N GLY A 325 7.53 -18.22 -1.16
CA GLY A 325 7.17 -17.05 -1.98
C GLY A 325 8.11 -15.86 -1.82
N ASP A 326 8.01 -14.92 -2.76
CA ASP A 326 8.76 -13.67 -2.83
C ASP A 326 7.96 -12.46 -2.29
N TRP A 327 6.93 -12.72 -1.49
CA TRP A 327 6.10 -11.69 -0.86
C TRP A 327 6.39 -11.50 0.63
N HIS A 328 7.32 -12.28 1.20
CA HIS A 328 7.73 -12.12 2.59
C HIS A 328 8.65 -10.91 2.73
N ALA A 329 8.39 -10.09 3.75
CA ALA A 329 9.27 -8.98 4.11
C ALA A 329 10.53 -9.53 4.81
N GLU A 330 11.65 -8.86 4.59
CA GLU A 330 12.92 -9.19 5.23
C GLU A 330 13.24 -8.17 6.32
N HIS A 331 13.89 -8.60 7.39
CA HIS A 331 14.33 -7.66 8.42
C HIS A 331 15.42 -6.74 7.86
N GLN A 332 15.44 -5.51 8.36
CA GLN A 332 16.50 -4.54 8.07
C GLN A 332 16.98 -3.97 9.39
N HIS A 333 18.29 -4.02 9.63
CA HIS A 333 18.86 -3.42 10.82
C HIS A 333 18.91 -1.90 10.65
N LEU A 334 18.26 -1.15 11.54
CA LEU A 334 18.25 0.30 11.52
C LEU A 334 19.24 0.89 12.52
N ARG A 335 19.97 1.92 12.13
CA ARG A 335 20.86 2.67 13.03
C ARG A 335 20.06 3.70 13.81
N ALA A 336 20.25 3.76 15.12
CA ALA A 336 19.76 4.86 15.92
C ALA A 336 20.54 6.15 15.60
N ALA A 337 19.86 7.13 15.01
CA ALA A 337 20.43 8.42 14.64
C ALA A 337 19.72 9.60 15.32
N ARG A 338 18.79 9.32 16.25
CA ARG A 338 18.18 10.32 17.12
C ARG A 338 19.17 10.74 18.20
N ASP A 339 19.54 12.02 18.24
CA ASP A 339 20.37 12.59 19.30
C ASP A 339 19.52 12.82 20.57
N SER A 340 19.55 11.85 21.47
CA SER A 340 18.88 11.94 22.77
C SER A 340 19.60 11.10 23.82
N LYS A 341 19.71 11.65 25.03
CA LYS A 341 20.21 10.94 26.22
C LYS A 341 19.10 10.22 26.99
N GLN A 342 17.84 10.40 26.58
CA GLN A 342 16.70 9.73 27.22
C GLN A 342 16.71 8.24 26.88
N GLN A 343 16.29 7.42 27.83
CA GLN A 343 16.09 5.98 27.63
C GLN A 343 14.60 5.69 27.61
N GLY A 344 14.15 5.04 26.54
CA GLY A 344 12.78 4.52 26.47
C GLY A 344 12.63 3.22 27.26
N GLN A 345 11.40 2.84 27.55
CA GLN A 345 11.08 1.58 28.23
C GLN A 345 10.02 0.83 27.43
N ILE A 346 10.14 -0.49 27.36
CA ILE A 346 9.09 -1.38 26.83
C ILE A 346 8.49 -2.14 28.01
N GLU A 347 7.18 -2.03 28.16
CA GLU A 347 6.43 -2.73 29.20
C GLU A 347 5.51 -3.76 28.56
N TRP A 348 5.53 -4.98 29.09
CA TRP A 348 4.60 -6.04 28.73
C TRP A 348 3.57 -6.17 29.85
N LEU A 349 2.34 -5.76 29.58
CA LEU A 349 1.24 -5.85 30.53
C LEU A 349 0.51 -7.17 30.31
N LEU A 350 0.57 -8.05 31.32
CA LEU A 350 -0.15 -9.33 31.31
C LEU A 350 -1.23 -9.28 32.40
N PRO A 351 -2.52 -9.21 32.05
CA PRO A 351 -3.58 -9.29 33.05
C PRO A 351 -3.61 -10.69 33.67
N LEU A 352 -3.55 -10.75 34.99
CA LEU A 352 -3.64 -11.98 35.76
C LEU A 352 -4.84 -11.90 36.71
N GLN A 353 -5.61 -12.98 36.80
CA GLN A 353 -6.63 -13.17 37.84
C GLN A 353 -6.06 -14.12 38.88
N ILE A 354 -5.57 -13.56 39.98
CA ILE A 354 -4.90 -14.34 41.04
C ILE A 354 -5.91 -14.69 42.15
N ASP A 355 -6.77 -13.74 42.52
CA ASP A 355 -7.71 -13.85 43.64
C ASP A 355 -9.16 -13.61 43.20
N ALA A 356 -9.66 -14.44 42.28
CA ALA A 356 -11.02 -14.32 41.76
C ALA A 356 -12.06 -14.69 42.85
N GLN A 357 -13.04 -13.81 43.06
CA GLN A 357 -14.11 -13.95 44.05
C GLN A 357 -15.47 -13.72 43.39
N ASN A 358 -16.54 -14.15 44.08
CA ASN A 358 -17.89 -13.84 43.62
C ASN A 358 -18.16 -12.33 43.79
N PRO A 359 -18.80 -11.66 42.80
CA PRO A 359 -19.21 -10.27 42.93
C PRO A 359 -20.06 -10.06 44.19
N SER A 360 -19.89 -8.91 44.85
CA SER A 360 -20.90 -8.45 45.81
C SER A 360 -22.22 -8.19 45.08
N LEU A 361 -23.34 -8.49 45.74
CA LEU A 361 -24.68 -8.19 45.23
C LEU A 361 -25.11 -6.74 45.55
N GLU A 362 -24.29 -6.00 46.31
CA GLU A 362 -24.55 -4.61 46.64
C GLU A 362 -24.13 -3.68 45.49
N LEU A 363 -25.09 -2.93 44.94
CA LEU A 363 -24.91 -2.07 43.77
C LEU A 363 -24.01 -0.83 44.05
N ASP A 364 -23.76 -0.52 45.32
CA ASP A 364 -22.99 0.64 45.76
C ASP A 364 -21.49 0.30 45.99
N GLU A 365 -21.12 -0.99 45.96
CA GLU A 365 -19.74 -1.41 46.09
C GLU A 365 -19.01 -1.35 44.74
N TYR A 366 -17.77 -0.86 44.76
CA TYR A 366 -16.93 -0.84 43.56
C TYR A 366 -16.65 -2.27 43.09
N PHE A 367 -17.01 -2.55 41.84
CA PHE A 367 -16.75 -3.83 41.21
C PHE A 367 -15.34 -3.88 40.61
N ASP A 368 -14.43 -4.60 41.28
CA ASP A 368 -13.11 -4.85 40.71
C ASP A 368 -13.20 -5.90 39.59
N THR A 369 -12.77 -5.50 38.40
CA THR A 369 -12.82 -6.36 37.22
C THR A 369 -11.81 -7.50 37.30
N PHE A 370 -10.71 -7.33 38.05
CA PHE A 370 -9.68 -8.36 38.21
C PHE A 370 -10.11 -9.49 39.17
N SER A 371 -10.98 -9.19 40.14
CA SER A 371 -11.53 -10.19 41.04
C SER A 371 -12.73 -10.95 40.44
N ALA A 372 -13.26 -10.52 39.30
CA ALA A 372 -14.47 -11.10 38.72
C ALA A 372 -14.20 -12.41 37.97
N LEU A 373 -14.72 -13.52 38.48
CA LEU A 373 -14.61 -14.86 37.86
C LEU A 373 -15.09 -14.91 36.40
N GLU A 374 -16.09 -14.10 36.04
CA GLU A 374 -16.69 -14.08 34.70
C GLU A 374 -16.10 -12.98 33.79
N ALA A 375 -15.08 -12.24 34.24
CA ALA A 375 -14.49 -11.21 33.40
C ALA A 375 -13.78 -11.82 32.18
N SER A 376 -14.13 -11.33 31.00
CA SER A 376 -13.45 -11.72 29.77
C SER A 376 -12.02 -11.18 29.74
N ASN A 377 -11.13 -11.88 29.02
CA ASN A 377 -9.73 -11.43 28.83
C ASN A 377 -9.65 -9.98 28.33
N HIS A 378 -10.52 -9.58 27.40
CA HIS A 378 -10.54 -8.22 26.88
C HIS A 378 -10.95 -7.16 27.93
N HIS A 379 -11.84 -7.52 28.86
CA HIS A 379 -12.19 -6.61 29.96
C HIS A 379 -10.99 -6.40 30.89
N LEU A 380 -10.25 -7.47 31.20
CA LEU A 380 -9.04 -7.40 32.02
C LEU A 380 -7.92 -6.61 31.33
N GLU A 381 -7.71 -6.84 30.03
CA GLU A 381 -6.76 -6.09 29.20
C GLU A 381 -7.09 -4.59 29.21
N ASN A 382 -8.34 -4.23 28.91
CA ASN A 382 -8.77 -2.84 28.86
C ASN A 382 -8.69 -2.15 30.23
N GLU A 383 -9.03 -2.86 31.31
CA GLU A 383 -8.91 -2.33 32.66
C GLU A 383 -7.44 -2.09 33.04
N LEU A 384 -6.54 -3.00 32.66
CA LEU A 384 -5.11 -2.87 32.93
C LEU A 384 -4.49 -1.71 32.13
N ILE A 385 -4.87 -1.56 30.87
CA ILE A 385 -4.47 -0.42 30.02
C ILE A 385 -4.93 0.89 30.67
N ALA A 386 -6.21 0.97 31.06
CA ALA A 386 -6.77 2.17 31.66
C ALA A 386 -6.10 2.52 33.00
N ALA A 387 -5.84 1.52 33.85
CA ALA A 387 -5.11 1.69 35.10
C ALA A 387 -3.67 2.18 34.87
N ARG A 388 -2.96 1.59 33.90
CA ARG A 388 -1.58 1.97 33.59
C ARG A 388 -1.48 3.40 33.05
N LEU A 389 -2.39 3.79 32.15
CA LEU A 389 -2.45 5.13 31.58
C LEU A 389 -2.82 6.18 32.63
N GLN A 390 -3.78 5.88 33.51
CA GLN A 390 -4.09 6.75 34.64
C GLN A 390 -2.86 6.97 35.52
N ALA A 391 -2.12 5.91 35.87
CA ALA A 391 -0.90 6.03 36.66
C ALA A 391 0.19 6.86 35.95
N LEU A 392 0.35 6.67 34.63
CA LEU A 392 1.31 7.41 33.82
C LEU A 392 0.98 8.91 33.78
N LEU A 393 -0.27 9.27 33.50
CA LEU A 393 -0.72 10.67 33.36
C LEU A 393 -0.81 11.39 34.71
N SER A 394 -1.02 10.67 35.81
CA SER A 394 -1.09 11.25 37.16
C SER A 394 0.25 11.20 37.90
N HIS A 395 1.35 10.81 37.23
CA HIS A 395 2.67 10.67 37.84
C HIS A 395 2.69 9.80 39.10
N ARG A 396 1.91 8.70 39.09
CA ARG A 396 1.89 7.74 40.20
C ARG A 396 2.86 6.59 39.96
N PRO A 397 3.61 6.16 40.99
CA PRO A 397 4.51 5.04 40.86
C PRO A 397 3.72 3.76 40.57
N THR A 398 4.30 2.90 39.73
CA THR A 398 3.76 1.57 39.44
C THR A 398 4.62 0.51 40.11
N GLN A 399 3.99 -0.57 40.56
CA GLN A 399 4.68 -1.70 41.16
C GLN A 399 4.73 -2.86 40.20
N VAL A 400 5.86 -3.55 40.14
CA VAL A 400 6.02 -4.79 39.37
C VAL A 400 6.51 -5.90 40.27
N TRP A 401 5.95 -7.09 40.08
CA TRP A 401 6.37 -8.29 40.79
C TRP A 401 7.81 -8.67 40.43
N ASN A 402 8.68 -8.75 41.42
CA ASN A 402 10.06 -9.17 41.24
C ASN A 402 10.24 -10.63 41.65
N SER A 403 10.37 -11.52 40.67
CA SER A 403 10.53 -12.96 40.91
C SER A 403 11.77 -13.33 41.73
N LYS A 404 12.83 -12.51 41.71
CA LYS A 404 14.04 -12.76 42.52
C LYS A 404 13.85 -12.38 43.98
N LYS A 405 12.98 -11.41 44.27
CA LYS A 405 12.72 -10.90 45.62
C LYS A 405 11.39 -11.39 46.20
N ASP A 406 10.61 -12.14 45.43
CA ASP A 406 9.27 -12.62 45.77
C ASP A 406 8.35 -11.52 46.34
N SER A 407 8.49 -10.31 45.81
CA SER A 407 7.79 -9.13 46.31
C SER A 407 7.63 -8.06 45.21
N TYR A 408 6.64 -7.20 45.39
CA TYR A 408 6.43 -6.04 44.52
C TYR A 408 7.56 -5.02 44.73
N THR A 409 8.15 -4.56 43.63
CA THR A 409 9.15 -3.49 43.61
C THR A 409 8.56 -2.28 42.89
N GLU A 410 8.70 -1.09 43.47
CA GLU A 410 8.30 0.16 42.81
C GLU A 410 9.24 0.50 41.67
N ILE A 411 8.66 0.85 40.52
CA ILE A 411 9.39 1.38 39.38
C ILE A 411 9.59 2.89 39.61
N PRO A 412 10.84 3.39 39.49
CA PRO A 412 11.08 4.81 39.58
C PRO A 412 10.30 5.57 38.51
N LEU A 413 9.65 6.66 38.92
CA LEU A 413 8.90 7.53 38.02
C LEU A 413 9.81 8.10 36.93
N ASN A 414 9.29 8.13 35.70
CA ASN A 414 9.97 8.86 34.63
C ASN A 414 10.00 10.35 34.98
N ASN A 415 11.15 10.99 34.79
CA ASN A 415 11.35 12.42 35.08
C ASN A 415 10.61 13.36 34.08
N THR A 416 9.99 12.80 33.05
CA THR A 416 9.30 13.55 32.00
C THR A 416 7.79 13.52 32.22
N GLU A 417 7.19 14.71 32.29
CA GLU A 417 5.74 14.88 32.29
C GLU A 417 5.15 14.36 30.97
N VAL A 418 4.16 13.45 31.04
CA VAL A 418 3.51 12.86 29.87
C VAL A 418 2.11 13.44 29.77
N LYS A 419 1.78 14.05 28.63
CA LYS A 419 0.45 14.58 28.39
C LYS A 419 -0.42 13.55 27.68
N PRO A 420 -1.76 13.67 27.78
CA PRO A 420 -2.65 12.78 27.02
C PRO A 420 -2.43 12.83 25.50
N GLU A 421 -2.02 13.98 24.96
CA GLU A 421 -1.71 14.15 23.53
C GLU A 421 -0.46 13.38 23.06
N ASP A 422 0.42 12.99 23.99
CA ASP A 422 1.62 12.21 23.71
C ASP A 422 1.33 10.70 23.61
N VAL A 423 0.10 10.27 23.96
CA VAL A 423 -0.26 8.85 24.06
C VAL A 423 -1.14 8.43 22.88
N LEU A 424 -0.66 7.42 22.13
CA LEU A 424 -1.44 6.74 21.09
C LEU A 424 -1.67 5.28 21.47
N VAL A 425 -2.93 4.87 21.54
CA VAL A 425 -3.32 3.47 21.77
C VAL A 425 -3.68 2.81 20.43
N LEU A 426 -2.87 1.85 20.01
CA LEU A 426 -3.11 1.08 18.79
C LEU A 426 -3.85 -0.22 19.12
N VAL A 427 -4.98 -0.46 18.48
CA VAL A 427 -5.78 -1.69 18.63
C VAL A 427 -5.95 -2.40 17.29
N HIS A 428 -5.89 -3.73 17.29
CA HIS A 428 -6.01 -4.52 16.07
C HIS A 428 -7.44 -4.57 15.50
N SER A 429 -8.45 -4.37 16.36
CA SER A 429 -9.88 -4.43 16.01
C SER A 429 -10.67 -3.40 16.79
N ARG A 430 -11.76 -2.92 16.17
CA ARG A 430 -12.64 -1.89 16.76
C ARG A 430 -13.69 -2.44 17.71
N LYS A 431 -13.84 -3.78 17.78
CA LYS A 431 -14.93 -4.45 18.50
C LYS A 431 -15.01 -4.03 19.98
N HIS A 432 -13.87 -3.83 20.63
CA HIS A 432 -13.78 -3.58 22.07
C HIS A 432 -13.37 -2.13 22.43
N ILE A 433 -13.29 -1.22 21.44
CA ILE A 433 -12.98 0.20 21.67
C ILE A 433 -14.00 0.87 22.61
N PRO A 434 -15.33 0.66 22.48
CA PRO A 434 -16.28 1.32 23.37
C PRO A 434 -16.08 0.99 24.85
N ASP A 435 -15.72 -0.26 25.17
CA ASP A 435 -15.43 -0.70 26.55
C ASP A 435 -14.17 0.00 27.08
N LEU A 436 -13.07 0.00 26.30
CA LEU A 436 -11.84 0.70 26.65
C LEU A 436 -12.07 2.20 26.88
N MET A 437 -12.84 2.86 26.03
CA MET A 437 -13.18 4.28 26.18
C MET A 437 -13.93 4.54 27.48
N THR A 438 -14.91 3.69 27.81
CA THR A 438 -15.70 3.83 29.04
C THR A 438 -14.83 3.71 30.28
N ARG A 439 -13.90 2.75 30.30
CA ARG A 439 -12.94 2.54 31.41
C ARG A 439 -11.94 3.69 31.55
N LEU A 440 -11.46 4.23 30.43
CA LEU A 440 -10.57 5.40 30.47
C LEU A 440 -11.30 6.64 30.98
N GLN A 441 -12.53 6.88 30.53
CA GLN A 441 -13.37 7.99 30.98
C GLN A 441 -13.74 7.86 32.46
N SER A 442 -14.09 6.66 32.95
CA SER A 442 -14.40 6.44 34.37
C SER A 442 -13.19 6.70 35.27
N ARG A 443 -11.98 6.51 34.75
CA ARG A 443 -10.70 6.84 35.43
C ARG A 443 -10.23 8.27 35.24
N GLY A 444 -11.02 9.11 34.55
CA GLY A 444 -10.71 10.53 34.29
C GLY A 444 -9.65 10.75 33.20
N VAL A 445 -9.35 9.75 32.39
CA VAL A 445 -8.39 9.86 31.27
C VAL A 445 -9.14 10.38 30.02
N PRO A 446 -8.72 11.51 29.43
CA PRO A 446 -9.36 12.02 28.22
C PRO A 446 -8.98 11.13 27.02
N VAL A 447 -9.98 10.75 26.23
CA VAL A 447 -9.82 9.83 25.09
C VAL A 447 -10.62 10.30 23.89
N MET A 448 -10.00 10.21 22.71
CA MET A 448 -10.65 10.40 21.42
C MET A 448 -10.41 9.18 20.54
N ALA A 449 -11.44 8.72 19.82
CA ALA A 449 -11.34 7.63 18.86
C ALA A 449 -11.87 8.11 17.50
N ASP A 450 -11.18 7.70 16.42
CA ASP A 450 -11.47 8.11 15.04
C ASP A 450 -12.90 7.77 14.58
N ARG A 451 -13.52 6.70 15.11
CA ARG A 451 -14.94 6.39 14.92
C ARG A 451 -15.58 5.79 16.17
N GLN A 452 -16.63 6.44 16.67
CA GLN A 452 -17.44 5.99 17.81
C GLN A 452 -18.68 5.18 17.34
N GLY A 453 -18.46 4.13 16.56
CA GLY A 453 -19.55 3.29 16.03
C GLY A 453 -20.27 3.88 14.81
N ALA A 454 -21.43 3.33 14.46
CA ALA A 454 -22.23 3.81 13.34
C ALA A 454 -22.96 5.11 13.71
N LEU A 455 -22.95 6.10 12.82
CA LEU A 455 -23.56 7.42 13.06
C LEU A 455 -25.04 7.29 13.49
N LEU A 456 -25.80 6.39 12.82
CA LEU A 456 -27.23 6.19 13.08
C LEU A 456 -27.52 5.47 14.40
N SER A 457 -26.54 4.77 14.97
CA SER A 457 -26.68 4.16 16.30
C SER A 457 -26.37 5.13 17.45
N GLN A 458 -25.93 6.36 17.13
CA GLN A 458 -25.62 7.32 18.17
C GLN A 458 -26.90 7.81 18.87
N PRO A 459 -26.88 7.94 20.21
CA PRO A 459 -28.04 8.41 20.97
C PRO A 459 -28.59 9.77 20.53
N ILE A 460 -27.78 10.61 19.89
CA ILE A 460 -28.19 11.91 19.33
C ILE A 460 -28.88 11.75 17.98
N ALA A 461 -28.46 10.78 17.16
CA ALA A 461 -29.02 10.54 15.83
C ALA A 461 -30.36 9.80 15.89
N LEU A 462 -30.55 8.90 16.87
CA LEU A 462 -31.78 8.10 17.02
C LEU A 462 -33.05 8.97 17.20
N PRO A 463 -33.06 10.02 18.06
CA PRO A 463 -34.19 10.95 18.15
C PRO A 463 -34.41 11.73 16.85
N LEU A 464 -33.34 12.19 16.18
CA LEU A 464 -33.45 12.95 14.93
C LEU A 464 -34.04 12.10 13.80
N LEU A 465 -33.64 10.83 13.70
CA LEU A 465 -34.23 9.87 12.77
C LEU A 465 -35.71 9.62 13.06
N SER A 466 -36.13 9.60 14.32
CA SER A 466 -37.54 9.42 14.68
C SER A 466 -38.42 10.63 14.34
N CYS A 467 -37.81 11.78 14.02
CA CYS A 467 -38.51 12.99 13.57
C CYS A 467 -38.61 13.11 12.03
N LEU A 468 -37.90 12.26 11.28
CA LEU A 468 -37.97 12.15 9.81
C LEU A 468 -38.97 11.06 9.43
#